data_AF-A0A8T1M091-F1
#
_entry.id   AF-A0A8T1M091-F1
#
_cell.length_a   1.000
_cell.length_b   1.000
_cell.length_c   1.000
_cell.angle_alpha   90.00
_cell.angle_beta   90.00
_cell.angle_gamma   90.00
#
_symmetry.space_group_name_H-M   'P 1'
#
loop_
_entity.id
_entity.type
_entity.pdbx_description
1 polymer ?
#
loop_
_entity_poly.entity_id
_entity_poly.type
_entity_poly.pdbx_seq_one_letter_code
_entity_poly.pdbx_strand_id
1 'polypeptide(L)'
;MEGCGEDPPLHELGRIRRVEMCRDRCNREERTRCLAAHPNNEREKRKCWRAARDRCIERCGNSRGCIQICRQLHTPPAQQINLPIL
;
A
#
# COMPACT_ATOMS: atom_id res chain seq x y z
N MET A 1 -0.71 -6.93 -8.57
CA MET A 1 -0.47 -5.63 -9.22
C MET A 1 -0.57 -5.76 -10.74
N GLU A 2 0.03 -6.81 -11.30
CA GLU A 2 0.08 -7.07 -12.75
C GLU A 2 -1.31 -7.13 -13.44
N GLY A 3 -2.37 -7.50 -12.71
CA GLY A 3 -3.75 -7.50 -13.24
C GLY A 3 -4.43 -6.13 -13.36
N CYS A 4 -3.80 -5.03 -12.95
CA CYS A 4 -4.41 -3.70 -12.97
C CYS A 4 -4.12 -2.90 -14.24
N GLY A 5 -3.31 -3.44 -15.15
CA GLY A 5 -2.88 -2.76 -16.38
C GLY A 5 -1.69 -1.82 -16.18
N GLU A 6 -1.18 -1.35 -17.31
CA GLU A 6 -0.06 -0.40 -17.41
C GLU A 6 -0.47 1.03 -17.04
N ASP A 7 0.52 1.90 -16.90
CA ASP A 7 0.30 3.33 -16.62
C ASP A 7 -0.35 4.01 -17.82
N PRO A 8 -1.56 4.59 -17.67
CA PRO A 8 -2.20 5.31 -18.76
C PRO A 8 -1.45 6.63 -19.09
N PRO A 9 -1.64 7.18 -20.29
CA PRO A 9 -1.16 8.52 -20.62
C PRO A 9 -1.65 9.56 -19.62
N LEU A 10 -0.79 10.53 -19.29
CA LEU A 10 -1.03 11.54 -18.23
C LEU A 10 -2.33 12.35 -18.39
N HIS A 11 -2.84 12.49 -19.61
CA HIS A 11 -4.09 13.21 -19.89
C HIS A 11 -5.35 12.36 -19.66
N GLU A 12 -5.23 11.03 -19.50
CA GLU A 12 -6.35 10.11 -19.27
C GLU A 12 -6.65 9.94 -17.76
N LEU A 13 -6.89 11.06 -17.07
CA LEU A 13 -7.09 11.10 -15.61
C LEU A 13 -8.07 10.05 -15.08
N GLY A 14 -9.16 9.79 -15.81
CA GLY A 14 -10.16 8.78 -15.44
C GLY A 14 -9.61 7.34 -15.44
N ARG A 15 -8.72 7.00 -16.37
CA ARG A 15 -8.05 5.70 -16.39
C ARG A 15 -6.95 5.62 -15.36
N ILE A 16 -6.16 6.69 -15.18
CA ILE A 16 -5.12 6.77 -14.15
C ILE A 16 -5.74 6.43 -12.79
N ARG A 17 -6.84 7.10 -12.43
CA ARG A 17 -7.56 6.85 -11.18
C ARG A 17 -8.02 5.40 -11.04
N ARG A 18 -8.53 4.78 -12.11
CA ARG A 18 -8.97 3.37 -12.08
C ARG A 18 -7.82 2.41 -11.84
N VAL A 19 -6.69 2.61 -12.53
CA VAL A 19 -5.49 1.78 -12.37
C VAL A 19 -4.92 1.92 -10.96
N GLU A 20 -4.84 3.14 -10.43
CA GLU A 20 -4.37 3.40 -9.06
C GLU A 20 -5.25 2.72 -8.00
N MET A 21 -6.58 2.88 -8.09
CA MET A 21 -7.52 2.23 -7.17
C MET A 21 -7.41 0.70 -7.22
N CYS A 22 -7.25 0.13 -8.42
CA CYS A 22 -7.04 -1.31 -8.57
C CYS A 22 -5.75 -1.76 -7.85
N ARG A 23 -4.64 -1.05 -8.07
CA ARG A 23 -3.35 -1.39 -7.47
C ARG A 23 -3.37 -1.26 -5.95
N ASP A 24 -4.08 -0.27 -5.41
CA ASP A 24 -4.28 -0.10 -3.97
C ASP A 24 -5.08 -1.26 -3.37
N ARG A 25 -6.14 -1.69 -4.06
CA ARG A 25 -6.91 -2.88 -3.68
C ARG A 25 -6.03 -4.12 -3.68
N CYS A 26 -5.28 -4.37 -4.76
CA CYS A 26 -4.36 -5.51 -4.82
C CYS A 26 -3.31 -5.48 -3.70
N ASN A 27 -2.75 -4.31 -3.39
CA ASN A 27 -1.75 -4.17 -2.33
C ASN A 27 -2.34 -4.51 -0.96
N ARG A 28 -3.59 -4.11 -0.71
CA ARG A 28 -4.34 -4.46 0.51
C ARG A 28 -4.61 -5.97 0.58
N GLU A 29 -5.10 -6.58 -0.50
CA GLU A 29 -5.38 -8.02 -0.57
C GLU A 29 -4.13 -8.87 -0.37
N GLU A 30 -3.01 -8.48 -1.00
CA GLU A 30 -1.70 -9.12 -0.81
C GLU A 30 -1.25 -9.07 0.64
N ARG A 31 -1.35 -7.89 1.28
CA ARG A 31 -1.05 -7.73 2.70
C ARG A 31 -1.93 -8.64 3.56
N THR A 32 -3.23 -8.68 3.30
CA THR A 32 -4.18 -9.51 4.04
C THR A 32 -3.83 -11.00 3.93
N ARG A 33 -3.52 -11.50 2.72
CA ARG A 33 -3.09 -12.88 2.51
C ARG A 33 -1.78 -13.21 3.25
N CYS A 34 -0.80 -12.31 3.19
CA CYS A 34 0.45 -12.45 3.92
C CYS A 34 0.23 -12.53 5.44
N LEU A 35 -0.64 -11.67 5.99
CA LEU A 35 -0.98 -11.70 7.42
C LEU A 35 -1.68 -13.01 7.82
N ALA A 36 -2.59 -13.50 6.97
CA ALA A 36 -3.29 -14.77 7.20
C ALA A 36 -2.35 -15.99 7.17
N ALA A 37 -1.27 -15.94 6.40
CA ALA A 37 -0.23 -16.99 6.39
C ALA A 37 0.63 -17.02 7.67
N HIS A 38 0.59 -15.96 8.49
CA HIS A 38 1.44 -15.79 9.67
C HIS A 38 0.63 -15.42 10.92
N PRO A 39 -0.39 -16.19 11.32
CA PRO A 39 -1.36 -15.79 12.34
C PRO A 39 -0.74 -15.52 13.71
N ASN A 40 0.36 -16.20 14.06
CA ASN A 40 1.02 -16.11 15.38
C ASN A 40 2.48 -15.63 15.30
N ASN A 41 2.92 -15.12 14.13
CA ASN A 41 4.30 -14.68 13.96
C ASN A 41 4.38 -13.16 13.72
N GLU A 42 4.52 -12.41 14.81
CA GLU A 42 4.58 -10.95 14.78
C GLU A 42 5.74 -10.39 13.95
N ARG A 43 6.86 -11.13 13.86
CA ARG A 43 7.99 -10.72 13.01
C ARG A 43 7.59 -10.78 11.54
N GLU A 44 6.96 -11.85 11.10
CA GLU A 44 6.49 -11.99 9.72
C GLU A 44 5.33 -11.04 9.42
N LYS A 45 4.40 -10.83 10.36
CA LYS A 45 3.36 -9.80 10.20
C LYS A 45 3.96 -8.42 9.94
N ARG A 46 4.98 -8.01 10.71
CA ARG A 46 5.69 -6.74 10.48
C ARG A 46 6.32 -6.68 9.08
N LYS A 47 6.84 -7.79 8.55
CA LYS A 47 7.34 -7.85 7.17
C LYS A 47 6.20 -7.69 6.16
N CYS A 48 5.03 -8.30 6.37
CA CYS A 48 3.86 -8.11 5.50
C CYS A 48 3.45 -6.63 5.40
N TRP A 49 3.40 -5.93 6.53
CA TRP A 49 3.11 -4.49 6.57
C TRP A 49 4.18 -3.66 5.87
N ARG A 50 5.46 -3.95 6.13
CA ARG A 50 6.59 -3.28 5.47
C ARG A 50 6.54 -3.49 3.96
N ALA A 51 6.36 -4.72 3.49
CA ALA A 51 6.27 -5.02 2.05
C ALA A 51 5.11 -4.28 1.37
N ALA A 52 3.95 -4.18 2.03
CA ALA A 52 2.83 -3.42 1.49
C ALA A 52 3.11 -1.91 1.44
N ARG A 53 3.81 -1.37 2.45
CA ARG A 53 4.26 0.02 2.47
C ARG A 53 5.26 0.30 1.36
N ASP A 54 6.24 -0.57 1.17
CA ASP A 54 7.32 -0.37 0.22
C ASP A 54 6.77 -0.37 -1.22
N ARG A 55 5.89 -1.33 -1.57
CA ARG A 55 5.13 -1.32 -2.85
C ARG A 55 4.28 -0.06 -3.05
N CYS A 56 3.78 0.54 -1.97
CA CYS A 56 3.05 1.81 -2.06
C CYS A 56 4.00 2.96 -2.38
N ILE A 57 5.13 3.03 -1.66
CA ILE A 57 6.15 4.08 -1.80
C ILE A 57 6.81 4.05 -3.19
N GLU A 58 7.13 2.87 -3.73
CA GLU A 58 7.74 2.73 -5.06
C GLU A 58 6.92 3.43 -6.15
N ARG A 59 5.59 3.42 -6.03
CA ARG A 59 4.67 4.08 -6.97
C ARG A 59 4.60 5.61 -6.81
N CYS A 60 5.04 6.15 -5.67
CA CYS A 60 4.98 7.58 -5.40
C CYS A 60 6.03 8.40 -6.15
N GLY A 61 7.04 7.76 -6.74
CA GLY A 61 8.23 8.45 -7.22
C GLY A 61 8.82 9.33 -6.11
N ASN A 62 9.01 10.62 -6.39
CA ASN A 62 9.56 11.59 -5.44
C ASN A 62 8.50 12.38 -4.65
N SER A 63 7.21 12.04 -4.76
CA SER A 63 6.14 12.77 -4.07
C SER A 63 6.20 12.54 -2.56
N ARG A 64 6.72 13.51 -1.80
CA ARG A 64 6.80 13.44 -0.33
C ARG A 64 5.43 13.24 0.32
N GLY A 65 4.39 13.87 -0.22
CA GLY A 65 3.01 13.72 0.25
C GLY A 65 2.50 12.28 0.08
N CYS A 66 2.69 11.72 -1.12
CA CYS A 66 2.33 10.33 -1.39
C CYS A 66 3.08 9.34 -0.48
N ILE A 67 4.41 9.53 -0.31
CA ILE A 67 5.24 8.69 0.56
C ILE A 67 4.71 8.73 2.00
N GLN A 68 4.33 9.91 2.49
CA GLN A 68 3.80 10.06 3.85
C GLN A 68 2.46 9.33 4.00
N ILE A 69 1.55 9.44 3.04
CA ILE A 69 0.28 8.72 3.04
C ILE A 69 0.52 7.20 3.04
N CYS A 70 1.44 6.70 2.21
CA CYS A 70 1.80 5.28 2.20
C CYS A 70 2.33 4.79 3.55
N ARG A 71 3.15 5.59 4.24
CA ARG A 71 3.63 5.27 5.60
C ARG A 71 2.47 5.16 6.58
N GLN A 72 1.52 6.09 6.54
CA GLN A 72 0.35 6.09 7.42
C GLN A 72 -0.56 4.87 7.16
N LEU A 73 -0.94 4.63 5.90
CA LEU A 73 -1.86 3.54 5.51
C LEU A 73 -1.31 2.14 5.78
N HIS A 74 0.02 1.98 5.80
CA HIS A 74 0.69 0.70 5.97
C HIS A 74 1.52 0.63 7.26
N THR A 75 1.07 1.35 8.30
CA THR A 75 1.58 1.20 9.67
C THR A 75 1.01 -0.05 10.34
N PRO A 76 1.83 -0.91 10.98
CA PRO A 76 1.31 -2.03 11.76
C PRO A 76 0.39 -1.58 12.91
N PRO A 77 -0.66 -2.32 13.28
CA PRO A 77 -1.62 -1.92 14.32
C PRO A 77 -0.99 -1.58 15.67
N ALA A 78 0.06 -2.32 16.09
CA ALA A 78 0.79 -2.05 17.33
C ALA A 78 1.50 -0.67 17.37
N GLN A 79 1.63 0.00 16.21
CA GLN A 79 2.23 1.33 16.07
C GLN A 79 1.18 2.41 15.79
N GLN A 80 -0.10 2.04 15.61
CA GLN A 80 -1.16 2.95 15.20
C GLN A 80 -1.74 3.79 16.36
N ILE A 81 -1.46 3.42 17.60
CA ILE A 81 -1.93 4.11 18.83
C ILE A 81 -1.33 5.53 18.98
N ASN A 82 -0.33 5.90 18.16
CA ASN A 82 0.40 7.16 18.28
C ASN A 82 0.28 8.11 17.05
N LEU A 83 -0.62 7.84 16.09
CA LEU A 83 -0.82 8.75 14.95
C LEU A 83 -2.16 9.49 15.08
N PRO A 84 -2.17 10.84 15.17
CA PRO A 84 -3.42 11.59 15.09
C PRO A 84 -4.06 11.34 13.73
N ILE A 85 -5.34 10.97 13.77
CA ILE A 85 -6.21 10.86 12.60
C ILE A 85 -6.31 12.28 12.01
N LEU A 86 -5.86 12.43 10.76
CA LEU A 86 -6.13 13.63 9.95
C LEU A 86 -7.51 13.50 9.29
#